data_AF-A0A0G0U9W7-F1
#
_entry.id   AF-A0A0G0U9W7-F1
#
_cell.length_a   1.000
_cell.length_b   1.000
_cell.length_c   1.000
_cell.angle_alpha   90.00
_cell.angle_beta   90.00
_cell.angle_gamma   90.00
#
_symmetry.space_group_name_H-M   'P 1'
#
loop_
_entity.id
_entity.type
_entity.pdbx_description
1 polymer ?
#
loop_
_entity_poly.entity_id
_entity_poly.type
_entity_poly.pdbx_seq_one_letter_code
_entity_poly.pdbx_strand_id
1 'polypeptide(L)' 'MLEINAHLNRMDLADTLVRQALEYGVKFIINTDSHDITHMDNMKFGVSVARRGWAQKKDIANTMPWVEFRKLFNV' A
#
# COMPACT_ATOMS: atom_id res chain seq x y z
N MET A 1 7.09 0.83 -8.09
CA MET A 1 5.98 0.85 -7.11
C MET A 1 6.45 0.07 -5.90
N LEU A 2 6.20 0.55 -4.69
CA LEU A 2 6.60 -0.10 -3.45
C LEU A 2 5.41 -0.64 -2.66
N GLU A 3 5.68 -1.58 -1.76
CA GLU A 3 4.67 -2.21 -0.91
C GLU A 3 4.46 -1.43 0.41
N ILE A 4 3.22 -1.37 0.88
CA ILE A 4 2.90 -1.12 2.29
C ILE A 4 2.21 -2.38 2.82
N ASN A 5 2.99 -3.20 3.50
CA ASN A 5 2.64 -4.45 4.13
C ASN A 5 1.99 -4.17 5.49
N ALA A 6 0.69 -4.46 5.57
CA ALA A 6 -0.12 -4.23 6.74
C ALA A 6 -0.04 -5.37 7.77
N HIS A 7 0.77 -6.40 7.55
CA HIS A 7 0.95 -7.45 8.53
C HIS A 7 1.54 -6.87 9.81
N LEU A 8 0.90 -7.12 10.96
CA LEU A 8 1.22 -6.44 12.23
C LEU A 8 2.67 -6.64 12.70
N ASN A 9 3.26 -7.80 12.40
CA ASN A 9 4.65 -8.10 12.74
C ASN A 9 5.66 -7.52 11.73
N ARG A 10 5.20 -6.90 10.64
CA ARG A 10 6.05 -6.27 9.61
C ARG A 10 5.89 -4.76 9.65
N MET A 11 4.70 -4.26 9.31
CA MET A 11 4.38 -2.84 9.18
C MET A 11 5.43 -2.09 8.33
N ASP A 12 5.65 -2.59 7.12
CA ASP A 12 6.74 -2.19 6.22
C ASP A 12 6.17 -1.81 4.83
N LEU A 13 6.41 -0.64 4.25
CA LEU A 13 7.29 0.43 4.71
C LEU A 13 6.75 1.25 5.90
N ALA A 14 7.69 1.72 6.72
CA ALA A 14 7.43 2.75 7.72
C ALA A 14 6.87 4.04 7.06
N ASP A 15 6.01 4.75 7.77
CA ASP A 15 5.34 5.97 7.29
C ASP A 15 6.31 7.10 6.89
N THR A 16 7.43 7.23 7.58
CA THR A 16 8.51 8.17 7.23
C THR A 16 9.13 7.85 5.86
N LEU A 17 9.31 6.57 5.54
CA LEU A 17 9.80 6.13 4.25
C LEU A 17 8.72 6.25 3.17
N VAL A 18 7.45 6.04 3.51
CA VAL A 18 6.33 6.37 2.60
C VAL A 18 6.38 7.85 2.23
N ARG A 19 6.54 8.73 3.23
CA ARG A 19 6.65 10.18 3.01
C ARG A 19 7.82 10.52 2.10
N GLN A 20 8.98 9.93 2.35
CA GLN A 20 10.17 10.14 1.53
C GLN A 20 9.99 9.63 0.10
N ALA A 21 9.43 8.44 -0.11
CA ALA A 21 9.29 7.88 -1.46
C ALA A 21 8.29 8.68 -2.33
N LEU A 22 7.30 9.35 -1.71
CA LEU A 22 6.44 10.30 -2.43
C LEU A 22 7.23 11.46 -3.08
N GLU A 23 8.29 11.94 -2.43
CA GLU A 23 9.16 13.00 -2.97
C GLU A 23 9.90 12.54 -4.23
N TYR A 24 10.11 11.22 -4.39
CA TYR A 24 10.66 10.59 -5.58
C TYR A 24 9.61 10.14 -6.60
N GLY A 25 8.33 10.49 -6.40
CA GLY A 25 7.23 10.12 -7.29
C GLY A 25 6.89 8.63 -7.27
N VAL A 26 7.28 7.91 -6.22
CA VAL A 26 6.99 6.48 -6.07
C VAL A 26 5.50 6.28 -5.74
N LYS A 27 4.87 5.37 -6.46
CA LYS A 27 3.52 4.86 -6.14
C LYS A 27 3.59 3.65 -5.21
N PHE A 28 2.51 3.39 -4.48
CA PHE A 28 2.41 2.31 -3.52
C PHE A 28 1.28 1.33 -3.81
N ILE A 29 1.44 0.11 -3.34
CA ILE A 29 0.39 -0.91 -3.24
C ILE A 29 0.31 -1.41 -1.79
N ILE A 30 -0.89 -1.51 -1.25
CA ILE A 30 -1.15 -1.96 0.13
C ILE A 30 -1.64 -3.41 0.10
N ASN A 31 -1.10 -4.25 0.97
CA ASN A 31 -1.62 -5.60 1.21
C ASN A 31 -1.44 -6.01 2.67
N THR A 32 -1.88 -7.21 3.02
CA THR A 32 -1.91 -7.74 4.40
C THR A 32 -0.97 -8.90 4.64
N ASP A 33 -0.26 -9.39 3.61
CA ASP A 33 0.56 -10.61 3.67
C ASP A 33 -0.18 -11.80 4.31
N SER A 34 -1.44 -11.98 3.89
CA SER A 34 -2.37 -12.89 4.56
C SER A 34 -1.99 -14.35 4.30
N HIS A 35 -1.82 -15.09 5.39
CA HIS A 35 -1.67 -16.55 5.43
C HIS A 35 -2.84 -17.23 6.17
N ASP A 36 -3.74 -16.43 6.73
CA ASP A 36 -5.02 -16.81 7.32
C ASP A 36 -6.07 -15.75 6.94
N ILE A 37 -7.35 -16.14 6.89
CA ILE A 37 -8.45 -15.24 6.51
C ILE A 37 -8.56 -14.03 7.46
N THR A 38 -8.25 -14.21 8.74
CA THR A 38 -8.31 -13.15 9.75
C THR A 38 -7.28 -12.05 9.51
N HIS A 39 -6.19 -12.34 8.78
CA HIS A 39 -5.16 -11.35 8.47
C HIS A 39 -5.67 -10.27 7.49
N MET A 40 -6.75 -10.52 6.74
CA MET A 40 -7.34 -9.54 5.83
C MET A 40 -7.85 -8.29 6.57
N ASP A 41 -8.22 -8.42 7.84
CA ASP A 41 -8.67 -7.30 8.69
C ASP A 41 -7.54 -6.29 8.99
N ASN A 42 -6.28 -6.67 8.72
CA ASN A 42 -5.14 -5.79 8.90
C ASN A 42 -5.05 -4.67 7.86
N MET A 43 -5.81 -4.74 6.74
CA MET A 43 -5.74 -3.75 5.65
C MET A 43 -5.88 -2.30 6.15
N LYS A 44 -6.69 -2.08 7.19
CA LYS A 44 -6.88 -0.78 7.83
C LYS A 44 -5.58 -0.17 8.37
N PHE A 45 -4.63 -1.00 8.81
CA PHE A 45 -3.33 -0.56 9.31
C PHE A 45 -2.41 -0.08 8.19
N GLY A 46 -2.39 -0.78 7.05
CA GLY A 46 -1.66 -0.32 5.86
C GLY A 46 -2.21 1.01 5.32
N VAL A 47 -3.54 1.17 5.30
CA VAL A 47 -4.18 2.46 4.98
C VAL A 47 -3.79 3.55 5.98
N SER A 48 -3.68 3.22 7.26
CA SER A 48 -3.25 4.16 8.30
C SER A 48 -1.80 4.60 8.11
N VAL A 49 -0.89 3.68 7.78
CA VAL A 49 0.51 3.99 7.43
C VAL A 49 0.57 4.89 6.20
N ALA A 50 -0.16 4.57 5.14
CA ALA A 50 -0.22 5.39 3.93
C ALA A 50 -0.67 6.84 4.24
N ARG A 51 -1.73 7.00 5.05
CA ARG A 51 -2.22 8.31 5.49
C ARG A 51 -1.20 9.06 6.35
N ARG A 52 -0.50 8.37 7.26
CA ARG A 52 0.57 8.96 8.08
C ARG A 52 1.75 9.44 7.24
N GLY A 53 2.07 8.71 6.17
CA GLY A 53 3.05 9.13 5.15
C GLY A 53 2.54 10.20 4.17
N TRP A 54 1.31 10.69 4.35
CA TRP A 54 0.62 11.69 3.50
C TRP A 54 0.33 11.23 2.06
N ALA A 55 0.31 9.93 1.82
CA ALA A 55 -0.12 9.39 0.53
C ALA A 55 -1.61 9.70 0.30
N GLN A 56 -1.93 10.10 -0.94
CA GLN A 56 -3.30 10.36 -1.39
C GLN A 56 -3.79 9.20 -2.26
N LYS A 57 -5.09 9.22 -2.61
CA LYS A 57 -5.71 8.21 -3.50
C LYS A 57 -4.89 7.95 -4.76
N LYS A 58 -4.41 9.01 -5.42
CA LYS A 58 -3.62 8.95 -6.68
C LYS A 58 -2.28 8.20 -6.54
N ASP A 59 -1.76 8.10 -5.32
CA ASP A 59 -0.48 7.47 -5.01
C ASP A 59 -0.62 5.98 -4.70
N ILE A 60 -1.86 5.49 -4.50
CA ILE A 60 -2.17 4.11 -4.08
C ILE A 60 -2.85 3.33 -5.22
N ALA A 61 -2.18 2.29 -5.71
CA ALA A 61 -2.65 1.45 -6.82
C ALA A 61 -3.98 0.73 -6.52
N ASN A 62 -4.21 0.30 -5.27
CA ASN A 62 -5.46 -0.39 -4.87
C ASN A 62 -6.73 0.44 -5.10
N THR A 63 -6.60 1.75 -5.32
CA THR A 63 -7.74 2.66 -5.53
C THR A 63 -8.13 2.82 -7.00
N MET A 64 -7.34 2.25 -7.91
CA MET A 64 -7.58 2.29 -9.34
C MET A 64 -8.76 1.37 -9.71
N PRO A 65 -9.57 1.73 -10.71
CA PRO A 65 -10.52 0.80 -11.31
C PRO A 65 -9.79 -0.45 -11.84
N TRP A 66 -10.44 -1.61 -11.77
CA TRP A 66 -9.86 -2.89 -12.21
C TRP A 66 -9.21 -2.84 -13.59
N VAL A 67 -9.86 -2.19 -14.57
CA VAL A 67 -9.37 -2.05 -15.95
C VAL A 67 -8.04 -1.31 -16.01
N GLU A 68 -7.81 -0.33 -15.14
CA GLU A 68 -6.53 0.39 -15.06
C GLU A 68 -5.51 -0.37 -14.23
N PHE A 69 -5.94 -0.95 -13.11
CA PHE A 69 -5.07 -1.72 -12.22
C PHE A 69 -4.42 -2.90 -12.94
N ARG A 70 -5.17 -3.66 -13.74
CA ARG A 70 -4.64 -4.82 -14.47
C ARG A 70 -3.52 -4.46 -15.45
N LYS A 71 -3.50 -3.23 -15.99
CA LYS A 71 -2.45 -2.78 -16.92
C LYS A 71 -1.08 -2.68 -16.24
N LEU A 72 -1.03 -2.60 -14.90
CA LEU A 72 0.22 -2.58 -14.15
C LEU A 72 0.99 -3.90 -14.22
N PHE A 73 0.31 -5.01 -14.54
CA PHE A 73 0.89 -6.35 -14.47
C PHE A 73 1.26 -6.95 -15.84
N ASN A 74 0.93 -6.27 -16.96
CA ASN A 74 1.25 -6.71 -18.34
C ASN A 74 1.14 -8.23 -18.55
N VAL A 75 0.01 -8.82 -18.09
CA VAL A 75 -0.41 -10.18 -18.41
C VAL A 75 -1.54 -10.16 -19.43
#